data_AF-A0A8J4M1H8-F1
#
_entry.id   AF-A0A8J4M1H8-F1
#
_cell.length_a   1.000
_cell.length_b   1.000
_cell.length_c   1.000
_cell.angle_alpha   90.00
_cell.angle_beta   90.00
_cell.angle_gamma   90.00
#
_symmetry.space_group_name_H-M   'P 1'
#
loop_
_entity.id
_entity.type
_entity.pdbx_description
1 polymer ?
#
loop_
_entity_poly.entity_id
_entity_poly.type
_entity_poly.pdbx_seq_one_letter_code
_entity_poly.pdbx_strand_id
1 'polypeptide(L)'
;MPVSQCVRCGNKPEKNEKYCKSCGAPLVNRCTYDGGLTGEPCTKENPADAAFCVACGQPTMFNRTGLLQTGYTSVSPGEEWEEFHHFTYRFFEP
;
A
#
# COMPACT_ATOMS: atom_id res chain seq x y z
N MET A 1 -14.18 -7.44 -0.48
CA MET A 1 -15.44 -6.83 0.04
C MET A 1 -15.45 -5.38 -0.41
N PRO A 2 -16.46 -4.92 -1.19
CA PRO A 2 -16.54 -3.54 -1.63
C PRO A 2 -16.86 -2.61 -0.45
N VAL A 3 -16.30 -1.40 -0.45
CA VAL A 3 -16.55 -0.42 0.61
C VAL A 3 -18.00 0.07 0.49
N SER A 4 -18.72 0.16 1.61
CA SER A 4 -20.11 0.65 1.65
C SER A 4 -20.26 2.11 1.23
N GLN A 5 -19.16 2.87 1.27
CA GLN A 5 -19.08 4.29 0.98
C GLN A 5 -17.69 4.63 0.45
N CYS A 6 -17.58 5.59 -0.47
CA CYS A 6 -16.29 6.06 -0.96
C CYS A 6 -15.48 6.69 0.18
N VAL A 7 -14.28 6.17 0.42
CA VAL A 7 -13.36 6.65 1.48
C VAL A 7 -12.98 8.12 1.29
N ARG A 8 -12.96 8.62 0.04
CA ARG A 8 -12.53 9.99 -0.25
C ARG A 8 -13.61 11.04 -0.08
N CYS A 9 -14.79 10.82 -0.66
CA CYS A 9 -15.85 11.83 -0.73
C CYS A 9 -17.15 11.43 -0.04
N GLY A 10 -17.23 10.21 0.49
CA GLY A 10 -18.45 9.75 1.14
C GLY A 10 -19.59 9.36 0.20
N ASN A 11 -19.42 9.37 -1.13
CA ASN A 11 -20.49 8.94 -2.03
C ASN A 11 -20.78 7.44 -1.88
N LYS A 12 -22.05 7.05 -1.90
CA LYS A 12 -22.47 5.64 -1.83
C LYS A 12 -22.36 5.02 -3.23
N PRO A 13 -21.54 3.96 -3.41
CA PRO A 13 -21.42 3.29 -4.68
C PRO A 13 -22.60 2.35 -4.96
N GLU A 14 -22.90 2.16 -6.23
CA GLU A 14 -23.83 1.16 -6.73
C GLU A 14 -23.14 -0.21 -6.88
N LYS A 15 -23.91 -1.29 -7.10
CA LYS A 15 -23.34 -2.63 -7.23
C LYS A 15 -22.37 -2.68 -8.42
N ASN A 16 -21.22 -3.33 -8.21
CA ASN A 16 -20.17 -3.57 -9.21
C ASN A 16 -19.39 -2.33 -9.69
N GLU A 17 -19.57 -1.15 -9.08
CA GLU A 17 -18.73 0.01 -9.38
C GLU A 17 -17.30 -0.19 -8.84
N LYS A 18 -16.29 -0.01 -9.70
CA LYS A 18 -14.86 -0.10 -9.30
C LYS A 18 -14.28 1.24 -8.86
N TYR A 19 -14.86 2.33 -9.36
CA TYR A 19 -14.44 3.71 -9.08
C TYR A 19 -15.66 4.54 -8.70
N CYS A 20 -15.45 5.50 -7.81
CA CYS A 20 -16.50 6.41 -7.38
C CYS A 20 -16.92 7.33 -8.52
N LYS A 21 -18.21 7.35 -8.89
CA LYS A 21 -18.73 8.26 -9.92
C LYS A 21 -18.56 9.76 -9.61
N SER A 22 -18.48 10.12 -8.32
CA SER A 22 -18.40 11.52 -7.88
C SER A 22 -16.97 12.06 -7.87
N CYS A 23 -15.99 11.27 -7.42
CA CYS A 23 -14.61 11.76 -7.31
C CYS A 23 -13.61 10.93 -8.13
N GLY A 24 -13.93 9.72 -8.58
CA GLY A 24 -12.99 8.84 -9.31
C GLY A 24 -12.06 8.02 -8.41
N ALA A 25 -12.19 8.08 -7.08
CA ALA A 25 -11.41 7.23 -6.19
C ALA A 25 -11.77 5.74 -6.35
N PRO A 26 -10.80 4.81 -6.25
CA PRO A 26 -11.08 3.38 -6.27
C PRO A 26 -11.99 2.98 -5.09
N LEU A 27 -12.95 2.10 -5.36
CA LEU A 27 -13.92 1.56 -4.39
C LEU A 27 -13.56 0.15 -3.91
N VAL A 28 -12.53 -0.46 -4.50
CA VAL A 28 -12.05 -1.79 -4.15
C VAL A 28 -10.58 -1.68 -3.79
N ASN A 29 -10.24 -2.11 -2.58
CA ASN A 29 -8.88 -2.05 -2.08
C ASN A 29 -8.08 -3.31 -2.49
N ARG A 30 -7.51 -3.31 -3.70
CA ARG A 30 -6.77 -4.46 -4.23
C ARG A 30 -5.26 -4.32 -4.01
N CYS A 31 -4.55 -5.43 -3.84
CA CYS A 31 -3.09 -5.42 -3.86
C CYS A 31 -2.56 -4.90 -5.22
N THR A 32 -1.46 -4.14 -5.20
CA THR A 32 -0.84 -3.59 -6.41
C THR A 32 0.29 -4.45 -6.97
N TYR A 33 0.58 -5.60 -6.35
CA TYR A 33 1.64 -6.49 -6.81
C TYR A 33 1.21 -7.23 -8.08
N ASP A 34 1.95 -7.00 -9.16
CA ASP A 34 1.70 -7.53 -10.50
C ASP A 34 2.48 -8.82 -10.81
N GLY A 35 3.25 -9.34 -9.85
CA GLY A 35 4.05 -10.55 -10.03
C GLY A 35 5.49 -10.28 -10.44
N GLY A 36 5.85 -9.05 -10.82
CA GLY A 36 7.19 -8.74 -11.32
C GLY A 36 7.62 -9.63 -12.49
N LEU A 37 8.91 -9.95 -12.59
CA LEU A 37 9.49 -10.69 -13.72
C LEU A 37 9.19 -12.20 -13.70
N THR A 38 9.00 -12.79 -12.52
CA THR A 38 8.96 -14.26 -12.34
C THR A 38 7.88 -14.75 -11.38
N GLY A 39 7.16 -13.86 -10.71
CA GLY A 39 6.12 -14.19 -9.73
C GLY A 39 4.71 -14.06 -10.30
N GLU A 40 3.75 -14.62 -9.56
CA GLU A 40 2.33 -14.48 -9.89
C GLU A 40 1.75 -13.18 -9.28
N PRO A 41 0.89 -12.46 -10.00
CA PRO A 41 0.24 -11.25 -9.49
C PRO A 41 -0.62 -11.55 -8.27
N CYS A 42 -0.50 -10.72 -7.24
CA CYS A 42 -1.38 -10.83 -6.08
C CYS A 42 -2.71 -10.15 -6.38
N THR A 43 -3.76 -10.96 -6.50
CA THR A 43 -5.11 -10.47 -6.84
C THR A 43 -6.00 -10.23 -5.62
N LYS A 44 -5.43 -10.33 -4.41
CA LYS A 44 -6.17 -10.23 -3.14
C LYS A 44 -6.88 -8.88 -3.00
N GLU A 45 -8.19 -8.95 -2.72
CA GLU A 45 -8.96 -7.84 -2.19
C GLU A 45 -8.76 -7.75 -0.67
N ASN A 46 -8.44 -6.54 -0.21
CA ASN A 46 -8.16 -6.25 1.18
C ASN A 46 -9.31 -5.46 1.82
N PRO A 47 -9.38 -5.46 3.17
CA PRO A 47 -10.24 -4.56 3.93
C PRO A 47 -10.03 -3.08 3.58
N ALA A 48 -11.03 -2.23 3.81
CA ALA A 48 -11.01 -0.82 3.44
C ALA A 48 -10.02 0.03 4.26
N ASP A 49 -9.55 -0.49 5.39
CA ASP A 49 -8.58 0.09 6.33
C ASP A 49 -7.16 -0.47 6.14
N ALA A 50 -6.97 -1.42 5.22
CA ALA A 50 -5.67 -2.05 4.97
C ALA A 50 -4.81 -1.23 3.99
N ALA A 51 -3.80 -0.53 4.51
CA ALA A 51 -2.81 0.15 3.66
C ALA A 51 -1.87 -0.83 2.93
N PHE A 52 -1.63 -2.02 3.50
CA PHE A 52 -0.82 -3.08 2.92
C PHE A 52 -1.62 -4.37 2.76
N CYS A 53 -1.23 -5.19 1.80
CA CYS A 53 -1.91 -6.43 1.47
C CYS A 53 -1.71 -7.46 2.58
N VAL A 54 -2.81 -8.01 3.13
CA VAL A 54 -2.76 -9.00 4.21
C VAL A 54 -2.16 -10.35 3.77
N ALA A 55 -2.02 -10.58 2.47
CA ALA A 55 -1.47 -11.82 1.92
C ALA A 55 0.02 -11.74 1.59
N CYS A 56 0.53 -10.57 1.17
CA CYS A 56 1.91 -10.44 0.67
C CYS A 56 2.67 -9.19 1.13
N GLY A 57 2.06 -8.32 1.96
CA GLY A 57 2.71 -7.12 2.49
C GLY A 57 2.90 -5.96 1.51
N GLN A 58 2.68 -6.16 0.22
CA GLN A 58 2.79 -5.09 -0.79
C GLN A 58 1.70 -4.02 -0.61
N PRO A 59 1.95 -2.76 -1.03
CA PRO A 59 0.97 -1.69 -0.90
C PRO A 59 -0.33 -2.03 -1.62
N THR A 60 -1.43 -1.52 -1.07
CA THR A 60 -2.75 -1.65 -1.70
C THR A 60 -3.05 -0.42 -2.56
N MET A 61 -4.07 -0.53 -3.42
CA MET A 61 -4.53 0.59 -4.24
C MET A 61 -4.90 1.81 -3.38
N PHE A 62 -5.43 1.61 -2.17
CA PHE A 62 -5.79 2.73 -1.30
C PHE A 62 -4.55 3.44 -0.75
N ASN A 63 -3.49 2.70 -0.42
CA ASN A 63 -2.22 3.31 -0.03
C ASN A 63 -1.56 4.03 -1.21
N ARG A 64 -1.47 3.38 -2.38
CA ARG A 64 -0.84 3.96 -3.57
C ARG A 64 -1.54 5.22 -4.09
N THR A 65 -2.86 5.33 -3.87
CA THR A 65 -3.65 6.51 -4.25
C THR A 65 -3.77 7.55 -3.12
N GLY A 66 -3.11 7.32 -1.98
CA GLY A 66 -3.14 8.24 -0.84
C GLY A 66 -4.47 8.29 -0.08
N LEU A 67 -5.39 7.33 -0.33
CA LEU A 67 -6.64 7.19 0.43
C LEU A 67 -6.40 6.66 1.84
N LEU A 68 -5.34 5.88 2.02
CA LEU A 68 -4.87 5.41 3.32
C LEU A 68 -3.39 5.76 3.48
N GLN A 69 -3.11 6.70 4.38
CA GLN A 69 -1.74 6.99 4.80
C GLN A 69 -1.42 6.21 6.07
N THR A 70 -0.19 5.73 6.15
CA THR A 70 0.34 5.07 7.35
C THR A 70 1.30 6.04 8.03
N GLY A 71 1.43 5.95 9.35
CA GLY A 71 2.45 6.72 10.08
C GLY A 71 3.88 6.23 9.84
N TYR A 72 4.06 5.12 9.11
CA TYR A 72 5.37 4.65 8.67
C TYR A 72 5.76 5.38 7.38
N THR A 73 6.75 6.27 7.48
CA THR A 73 7.46 6.82 6.33
C THR A 73 8.27 5.70 5.71
N SER A 74 8.04 5.37 4.44
CA SER A 74 8.94 4.48 3.71
C SER A 74 10.30 5.18 3.63
N VAL A 75 11.29 4.67 4.36
CA VAL A 75 12.67 5.11 4.29
C VAL A 75 13.10 5.00 2.82
N SER A 76 13.58 6.09 2.25
CA SER A 76 14.07 6.04 0.88
C SER A 76 15.34 5.17 0.85
N PRO A 77 15.62 4.41 -0.23
CA PRO A 77 16.85 3.61 -0.33
C PRO A 77 18.14 4.42 -0.17
N GLY A 78 18.07 5.76 -0.27
CA GLY A 78 19.19 6.68 -0.03
C GLY A 78 19.50 6.90 1.45
N GLU A 79 18.52 6.75 2.35
CA GLU A 79 18.69 6.94 3.80
C GLU A 79 19.19 5.65 4.49
N GLU A 80 19.12 4.51 3.81
CA GLU A 80 19.59 3.21 4.31
C GLU A 80 21.12 3.18 4.54
N TRP A 81 21.89 4.01 3.81
CA TRP A 81 23.35 4.07 3.93
C TRP A 81 23.83 4.75 5.22
N GLU A 82 23.06 5.68 5.79
CA GLU A 82 23.45 6.36 7.04
C GLU A 82 23.32 5.46 8.27
N GLU A 83 22.36 4.53 8.28
CA GLU A 83 22.23 3.54 9.36
C GLU A 83 23.34 2.48 9.31
N PHE A 84 23.81 2.07 8.13
CA PHE A 84 24.95 1.15 8.00
C PHE A 84 26.26 1.72 8.58
N HIS A 85 26.44 3.04 8.57
CA HIS A 85 27.62 3.67 9.18
C HIS A 85 27.59 3.65 10.72
N HIS A 86 26.40 3.54 11.35
CA HIS A 86 26.26 3.39 12.80
C HIS A 86 26.55 1.96 13.30
N PHE A 87 26.58 0.96 12.41
CA PHE A 87 26.94 -0.42 12.74
C PHE A 87 28.44 -0.74 12.59
N THR A 88 29.29 0.28 12.41
CA THR A 88 30.74 0.12 12.58
C THR A 88 31.08 0.06 14.08
N TYR A 89 30.63 -1.02 14.73
CA TYR A 89 31.04 -1.34 16.08
C TYR A 89 32.56 -1.47 16.14
N ARG A 90 33.10 -0.80 17.15
CA ARG A 90 34.44 -0.73 17.74
C ARG A 90 35.18 -2.07 18.00
N PHE A 91 34.89 -3.12 17.22
CA PHE A 91 35.39 -4.48 17.35
C PHE A 91 36.52 -4.83 16.38
N PHE A 92 36.75 -3.98 15.38
CA PHE A 92 37.88 -4.07 14.44
C PHE A 92 38.71 -2.77 14.50
N GLU A 93 39.31 -2.49 15.65
CA GLU A 93 40.50 -1.63 15.67
C GLU A 93 41.73 -2.57 15.53
N PRO A 94 42.64 -2.35 14.56
CA PRO A 94 43.91 -3.07 14.48
C PRO A 94 44.88 -2.69 15.60
#